data_AF-A0A7I4FBI9-F1
#
_entry.id   AF-A0A7I4FBI9-F1
#
_cell.length_a   1.000
_cell.length_b   1.000
_cell.length_c   1.000
_cell.angle_alpha   90.00
_cell.angle_beta   90.00
_cell.angle_gamma   90.00
#
_symmetry.space_group_name_H-M   'P 1'
#
loop_
_entity.id
_entity.type
_entity.pdbx_description
1 polymer ?
#
loop_
_entity_poly.entity_id
_entity_poly.type
_entity_poly.pdbx_seq_one_letter_code
_entity_poly.pdbx_strand_id
1 'polypeptide(L)'
;MGEARGVTMEGIKEEARVAEGCRQFEDPRHDCKNCPQRVRWKKVVYGGMQCGYADNYKDSSFLEAMVMNANVVKRDTATVMVDSVGIASHVSVVALVATVWTHALNGALPASVLLLLDALVLLMGFLALLLTIKCVFSLPFVVQIARNFTLFVSAIYVLAPVFQTLTRSISSDSIWALTVSLLVVHLFCHDYTSSTSPSTVAASLSKDAPSKKTSKAQETTLLANVSMNASIVASVLIASRLPTHLLIYLPEG
;
A
#
# COMPACT_ATOMS: atom_id res chain seq x y z
N MET A 1 -3.51 1.01 -42.64
CA MET A 1 -3.90 1.29 -44.04
C MET A 1 -4.86 2.46 -44.02
N GLY A 2 -4.34 3.66 -44.24
CA GLY A 2 -5.12 4.86 -44.46
C GLY A 2 -5.33 5.03 -45.96
N GLU A 3 -6.57 5.25 -46.38
CA GLU A 3 -6.93 5.48 -47.77
C GLU A 3 -7.09 6.98 -48.00
N ALA A 4 -6.19 7.55 -48.80
CA ALA A 4 -6.18 8.95 -49.16
C ALA A 4 -7.31 9.24 -50.16
N ARG A 5 -8.31 10.02 -49.73
CA ARG A 5 -9.27 10.64 -50.67
C ARG A 5 -8.58 11.82 -51.34
N GLY A 6 -8.27 11.65 -52.62
CA GLY A 6 -7.73 12.69 -53.49
C GLY A 6 -8.69 13.88 -53.59
N VAL A 7 -8.14 15.07 -53.37
CA VAL A 7 -8.81 16.35 -53.65
C VAL A 7 -8.86 16.53 -55.16
N THR A 8 -10.04 16.49 -55.76
CA THR A 8 -10.22 16.74 -57.19
C THR A 8 -10.18 18.25 -57.47
N MET A 9 -9.43 18.66 -58.50
CA MET A 9 -9.24 20.06 -58.90
C MET A 9 -10.54 20.83 -59.23
N GLU A 10 -11.66 20.13 -59.46
CA GLU A 10 -12.97 20.73 -59.69
C GLU A 10 -13.58 21.34 -58.42
N GLY A 11 -13.29 20.79 -57.23
CA GLY A 11 -13.81 21.32 -55.97
C GLY A 11 -13.18 22.66 -55.55
N ILE A 12 -11.94 22.92 -55.97
CA ILE A 12 -11.21 24.16 -55.65
C ILE A 12 -11.64 25.32 -56.59
N LYS A 13 -12.07 25.02 -57.82
CA LYS A 13 -12.57 26.04 -58.75
C LYS A 13 -13.95 26.57 -58.38
N GLU A 14 -14.80 25.76 -57.76
CA GLU A 14 -16.15 26.17 -57.35
C GLU A 14 -16.11 27.17 -56.17
N GLU A 15 -15.25 26.94 -55.16
CA GLU A 15 -15.10 27.88 -54.03
C GLU A 15 -14.45 29.21 -54.44
N ALA A 16 -13.53 29.20 -55.40
CA ALA A 16 -12.91 30.43 -55.90
C ALA A 16 -13.92 31.31 -56.68
N ARG A 17 -14.86 30.69 -57.41
CA ARG A 17 -15.87 31.43 -58.21
C ARG A 17 -16.96 32.07 -57.33
N VAL A 18 -17.26 31.51 -56.17
CA VAL A 18 -18.23 32.08 -55.21
C VAL A 18 -17.62 33.25 -54.41
N ALA A 19 -16.32 33.20 -54.11
CA ALA A 19 -15.65 34.26 -53.36
C ALA A 19 -15.40 35.55 -54.15
N GLU A 20 -15.29 35.47 -55.49
CA GLU A 20 -15.10 36.63 -56.37
C GLU A 20 -16.41 37.37 -56.73
N GLY A 21 -17.59 36.75 -56.51
CA GLY A 21 -18.89 37.37 -56.79
C GLY A 21 -19.32 38.48 -55.82
N CYS A 22 -18.65 38.60 -54.66
CA CYS A 22 -18.98 39.60 -53.62
C CYS A 22 -18.08 40.84 -53.62
N ARG A 23 -17.18 40.98 -54.60
CA ARG A 23 -16.43 42.20 -54.83
C ARG A 23 -16.56 42.58 -56.29
N GLN A 24 -17.56 43.40 -56.61
CA GLN A 24 -17.35 44.58 -57.44
C GLN A 24 -18.63 45.41 -57.59
N PHE A 25 -18.45 46.72 -57.45
CA PHE A 25 -19.13 47.80 -58.17
C PHE A 25 -20.49 48.29 -57.66
N GLU A 26 -20.41 49.28 -56.78
CA GLU A 26 -21.41 50.33 -56.58
C GLU A 26 -21.52 51.20 -57.85
N ASP A 27 -22.64 51.16 -58.56
CA ASP A 27 -23.00 52.13 -59.61
C ASP A 27 -24.07 53.10 -59.06
N PRO A 28 -23.86 54.44 -59.07
CA PRO A 28 -24.73 55.39 -58.40
C PRO A 28 -26.04 55.76 -59.13
N ARG A 29 -26.41 55.16 -60.27
CA ARG A 29 -27.60 55.61 -61.01
C ARG A 29 -28.49 54.48 -61.52
N HIS A 30 -29.27 53.90 -60.61
CA HIS A 30 -30.54 53.26 -60.95
C HIS A 30 -31.60 53.58 -59.89
N ASP A 31 -32.61 54.35 -60.31
CA ASP A 31 -33.81 54.65 -59.53
C ASP A 31 -34.69 53.38 -59.46
N CYS A 32 -34.49 52.56 -58.43
CA CYS A 32 -35.30 51.37 -58.19
C CYS A 32 -36.32 51.67 -57.08
N LYS A 33 -37.53 52.04 -57.49
CA LYS A 33 -38.71 52.24 -56.64
C LYS A 33 -39.26 50.91 -56.13
N ASN A 34 -38.48 50.19 -55.32
CA ASN A 34 -38.95 49.29 -54.26
C ASN A 34 -37.72 48.65 -53.57
N CYS A 35 -37.26 49.22 -52.46
CA CYS A 35 -36.34 48.52 -51.56
C CYS A 35 -37.11 48.04 -50.32
N PRO A 36 -37.10 46.73 -49.99
CA PRO A 36 -37.53 46.29 -48.67
C PRO A 36 -36.55 46.87 -47.63
N GLN A 37 -37.09 47.43 -46.53
CA GLN A 37 -36.26 48.09 -45.52
C GLN A 37 -35.15 47.15 -45.03
N ARG A 38 -33.89 47.62 -45.08
CA ARG A 38 -32.75 46.88 -44.53
C ARG A 38 -32.96 46.69 -43.03
N VAL A 39 -33.17 45.44 -42.61
CA VAL A 39 -33.28 45.08 -41.19
C VAL A 39 -31.91 45.33 -40.54
N ARG A 40 -31.81 46.30 -39.64
CA ARG A 40 -30.58 46.56 -38.89
C ARG A 40 -30.29 45.39 -37.95
N TRP A 41 -29.07 44.87 -38.00
CA TRP A 41 -28.61 43.83 -37.09
C TRP A 41 -28.68 44.33 -35.64
N LYS A 42 -29.41 43.61 -34.78
CA LYS A 42 -29.53 43.93 -33.34
C LYS A 42 -28.81 42.85 -32.55
N LYS A 43 -27.75 43.23 -31.83
CA LYS A 43 -27.00 42.32 -30.96
C LYS A 43 -27.82 42.03 -29.71
N VAL A 44 -28.59 40.94 -29.74
CA VAL A 44 -29.30 40.43 -28.57
C VAL A 44 -28.37 39.46 -27.87
N VAL A 45 -27.81 39.86 -26.73
CA VAL A 45 -26.84 39.06 -25.97
C VAL A 45 -27.49 37.79 -25.37
N TYR A 46 -28.78 37.84 -25.10
CA TYR A 46 -29.58 36.70 -24.63
C TYR A 46 -30.74 36.47 -25.60
N GLY A 47 -30.44 35.81 -26.72
CA GLY A 47 -31.44 35.40 -27.69
C GLY A 47 -32.36 34.33 -27.09
N GLY A 48 -33.52 34.74 -26.60
CA GLY A 48 -34.57 33.84 -26.09
C GLY A 48 -35.05 34.16 -24.68
N MET A 49 -35.52 35.39 -24.43
CA MET A 49 -36.17 35.71 -23.17
C MET A 49 -37.60 35.15 -23.20
N GLN A 50 -37.82 33.97 -22.61
CA GLN A 50 -39.16 33.46 -22.36
C GLN A 50 -39.86 34.43 -21.40
N CYS A 51 -40.89 35.12 -21.89
CA CYS A 51 -41.63 36.10 -21.12
C CYS A 51 -42.42 35.40 -20.00
N GLY A 52 -42.11 35.70 -18.73
CA GLY A 52 -42.88 35.22 -17.58
C GLY A 52 -42.08 34.54 -16.47
N TYR A 53 -40.79 34.26 -16.69
CA TYR A 53 -39.92 33.67 -15.69
C TYR A 53 -38.85 34.65 -15.22
N ALA A 54 -38.64 34.72 -13.90
CA ALA A 54 -37.55 35.51 -13.33
C ALA A 54 -36.19 34.95 -13.76
N ASP A 55 -35.15 35.79 -13.76
CA ASP A 55 -33.79 35.42 -14.21
C ASP A 55 -33.19 34.24 -13.40
N ASN A 56 -33.68 34.01 -12.18
CA ASN A 56 -33.29 32.89 -11.32
C ASN A 56 -34.29 31.72 -11.34
N TYR A 57 -35.22 31.68 -12.29
CA TYR A 57 -36.20 30.61 -12.36
C TYR A 57 -35.53 29.30 -12.76
N LYS A 58 -35.72 28.29 -11.91
CA LYS A 58 -35.27 26.92 -12.14
C LYS A 58 -36.50 26.04 -12.09
N ASP A 59 -36.60 25.11 -13.03
CA ASP A 59 -37.63 24.11 -13.06
C ASP A 59 -37.49 23.16 -11.86
N SER A 60 -38.60 22.62 -11.37
CA SER A 60 -38.59 21.66 -10.25
C SER A 60 -37.80 20.39 -10.57
N SER A 61 -37.64 20.04 -11.85
CA SER A 61 -36.82 18.94 -12.36
C SER A 61 -35.32 19.25 -12.45
N PHE A 62 -34.90 20.51 -12.27
CA PHE A 62 -33.49 20.91 -12.36
C PHE A 62 -32.61 20.11 -11.38
N LEU A 63 -33.09 19.97 -10.14
CA LEU A 63 -32.38 19.25 -9.09
C LEU A 63 -32.48 17.73 -9.26
N GLU A 64 -33.49 17.25 -9.99
CA GLU A 64 -33.68 15.84 -10.30
C GLU A 64 -32.67 15.36 -11.35
N ALA A 65 -32.34 16.22 -12.32
CA ALA A 65 -31.25 15.99 -13.27
C ALA A 65 -29.84 16.23 -12.68
N MET A 66 -29.74 16.69 -11.43
CA MET A 66 -28.46 16.93 -10.79
C MET A 66 -27.83 15.61 -10.34
N VAL A 67 -26.74 15.22 -11.00
CA VAL A 67 -25.97 14.03 -10.64
C VAL A 67 -25.20 14.29 -9.33
N MET A 68 -25.81 13.97 -8.19
CA MET A 68 -25.24 14.27 -6.86
C MET A 68 -24.11 13.34 -6.42
N ASN A 69 -23.79 12.27 -7.16
CA ASN A 69 -22.68 11.37 -6.82
C ASN A 69 -22.28 10.45 -7.98
N ALA A 70 -21.77 11.02 -9.08
CA ALA A 70 -21.39 10.26 -10.29
C ALA A 70 -20.32 9.17 -10.05
N ASN A 71 -19.57 9.27 -8.94
CA ASN A 71 -18.43 8.38 -8.66
C ASN A 71 -18.41 7.84 -7.21
N VAL A 72 -19.58 7.61 -6.61
CA VAL A 72 -19.63 6.92 -5.30
C VAL A 72 -19.24 5.45 -5.49
N VAL A 73 -17.97 5.17 -5.21
CA VAL A 73 -17.46 3.82 -5.05
C VAL A 73 -17.95 3.32 -3.69
N LYS A 74 -18.96 2.44 -3.68
CA LYS A 74 -19.35 1.69 -2.47
C LYS A 74 -18.17 0.82 -2.08
N ARG A 75 -17.37 1.27 -1.11
CA ARG A 75 -16.31 0.44 -0.53
C ARG A 75 -16.99 -0.60 0.36
N ASP A 76 -16.66 -1.87 0.14
CA ASP A 76 -17.08 -2.91 1.04
C ASP A 76 -16.36 -2.72 2.39
N THR A 77 -17.12 -2.37 3.42
CA THR A 77 -16.58 -2.11 4.75
C THR A 77 -16.01 -3.37 5.39
N ALA A 78 -16.53 -4.55 5.03
CA ALA A 78 -16.04 -5.82 5.56
C ALA A 78 -14.62 -6.12 5.07
N THR A 79 -14.35 -5.95 3.77
CA THR A 79 -13.00 -6.08 3.21
C THR A 79 -12.00 -5.14 3.91
N VAL A 80 -12.37 -3.86 4.12
CA VAL A 80 -11.49 -2.90 4.80
C VAL A 80 -11.23 -3.31 6.26
N MET A 81 -12.22 -3.85 6.96
CA MET A 81 -12.05 -4.36 8.32
C MET A 81 -11.08 -5.54 8.35
N VAL A 82 -11.24 -6.51 7.45
CA VAL A 82 -10.35 -7.68 7.35
C VAL A 82 -8.92 -7.26 7.04
N ASP A 83 -8.72 -6.32 6.11
CA ASP A 83 -7.40 -5.79 5.76
C ASP A 83 -6.74 -5.07 6.95
N SER A 84 -7.54 -4.39 7.78
CA SER A 84 -7.05 -3.69 8.96
C SER A 84 -6.60 -4.63 10.08
N VAL A 85 -7.14 -5.86 10.15
CA VAL A 85 -6.76 -6.86 11.16
C VAL A 85 -5.31 -7.28 11.00
N GLY A 86 -4.82 -7.45 9.77
CA GLY A 86 -3.42 -7.77 9.50
C GLY A 86 -2.47 -6.74 10.11
N ILE A 87 -2.73 -5.46 9.86
CA ILE A 87 -1.93 -4.35 10.39
C ILE A 87 -2.02 -4.29 11.92
N ALA A 88 -3.24 -4.37 12.46
CA ALA A 88 -3.47 -4.32 13.90
C ALA A 88 -2.78 -5.48 14.65
N SER A 89 -2.81 -6.68 14.09
CA SER A 89 -2.12 -7.84 14.66
C SER A 89 -0.61 -7.65 14.73
N HIS A 90 0.03 -7.10 13.69
CA HIS A 90 1.46 -6.83 13.70
C HIS A 90 1.84 -5.78 14.75
N VAL A 91 1.08 -4.68 14.84
CA VAL A 91 1.28 -3.66 15.88
C VAL A 91 1.10 -4.27 17.28
N SER A 92 0.13 -5.17 17.46
CA SER A 92 -0.08 -5.86 18.73
C SER A 92 1.09 -6.76 19.11
N VAL A 93 1.73 -7.45 18.16
CA VAL A 93 2.91 -8.29 18.41
C VAL A 93 4.09 -7.44 18.86
N VAL A 94 4.34 -6.30 18.20
CA VAL A 94 5.42 -5.38 18.61
C VAL A 94 5.15 -4.80 20.00
N ALA A 95 3.90 -4.43 20.29
CA ALA A 95 3.50 -3.99 21.63
C ALA A 95 3.69 -5.09 22.68
N LEU A 96 3.32 -6.34 22.37
CA LEU A 96 3.55 -7.48 23.26
C LEU A 96 5.03 -7.65 23.58
N VAL A 97 5.92 -7.59 22.60
CA VAL A 97 7.38 -7.65 22.82
C VAL A 97 7.84 -6.54 23.78
N ALA A 98 7.36 -5.31 23.61
CA ALA A 98 7.67 -4.20 24.51
C ALA A 98 7.11 -4.45 25.94
N THR A 99 5.89 -4.96 26.08
CA THR A 99 5.32 -5.27 27.39
C THR A 99 6.07 -6.39 28.10
N VAL A 100 6.38 -7.49 27.40
CA VAL A 100 7.15 -8.62 27.96
C VAL A 100 8.52 -8.15 28.42
N TRP A 101 9.21 -7.30 27.64
CA TRP A 101 10.43 -6.65 28.09
C TRP A 101 10.21 -5.93 29.42
N THR A 102 9.25 -5.00 29.47
CA THR A 102 9.08 -4.13 30.65
C THR A 102 8.80 -4.94 31.91
N HIS A 103 8.01 -6.01 31.78
CA HIS A 103 7.76 -6.95 32.86
C HIS A 103 9.00 -7.79 33.22
N ALA A 104 9.81 -8.18 32.25
CA ALA A 104 11.06 -8.90 32.48
C ALA A 104 12.09 -8.04 33.23
N LEU A 105 12.22 -6.74 32.91
CA LEU A 105 13.11 -5.83 33.63
C LEU A 105 12.66 -5.54 35.06
N ASN A 106 11.34 -5.42 35.28
CA ASN A 106 10.79 -5.19 36.60
C ASN A 106 10.87 -6.45 37.50
N GLY A 107 11.39 -7.58 36.99
CA GLY A 107 11.47 -8.85 37.71
C GLY A 107 10.10 -9.47 38.01
N ALA A 108 9.03 -8.97 37.39
CA ALA A 108 7.66 -9.41 37.65
C ALA A 108 7.33 -10.76 37.01
N LEU A 109 8.06 -11.15 35.96
CA LEU A 109 7.91 -12.42 35.27
C LEU A 109 9.13 -13.31 35.50
N PRO A 110 9.01 -14.43 36.23
CA PRO A 110 10.09 -15.39 36.35
C PRO A 110 10.35 -16.07 35.00
N ALA A 111 11.62 -16.36 34.71
CA ALA A 111 12.05 -16.95 33.44
C ALA A 111 11.30 -18.25 33.10
N SER A 112 10.97 -19.07 34.10
CA SER A 112 10.22 -20.32 33.91
C SER A 112 8.81 -20.12 33.35
N VAL A 113 8.11 -19.06 33.78
CA VAL A 113 6.77 -18.74 33.27
C VAL A 113 6.85 -18.26 31.82
N LEU A 114 7.88 -17.46 31.50
CA LEU A 114 8.11 -17.00 30.13
C LEU A 114 8.39 -18.18 29.19
N LEU A 115 9.29 -19.09 29.59
CA LEU A 115 9.60 -20.31 28.82
C LEU A 115 8.39 -21.23 28.68
N LEU A 116 7.54 -21.34 29.70
CA LEU A 116 6.30 -22.12 29.62
C LEU A 116 5.32 -21.50 28.61
N LEU A 117 5.14 -20.18 28.64
CA LEU A 117 4.29 -19.47 27.68
C LEU A 117 4.80 -19.66 26.26
N ASP A 118 6.11 -19.52 26.03
CA ASP A 118 6.72 -19.74 24.71
C ASP A 118 6.51 -21.20 24.24
N ALA A 119 6.69 -22.18 25.14
CA ALA A 119 6.44 -23.58 24.84
C ALA A 119 4.97 -23.87 24.50
N LEU A 120 4.02 -23.24 25.21
CA LEU A 120 2.59 -23.36 24.94
C LEU A 120 2.22 -22.73 23.59
N VAL A 121 2.76 -21.54 23.28
CA VAL A 121 2.53 -20.88 21.98
C VAL A 121 3.10 -21.71 20.84
N LEU A 122 4.31 -22.27 21.00
CA LEU A 122 4.90 -23.18 20.02
C LEU A 122 4.08 -24.46 19.85
N LEU A 123 3.60 -25.06 20.93
CA LEU A 123 2.76 -26.25 20.88
C LEU A 123 1.43 -25.96 20.17
N MET A 124 0.79 -24.84 20.50
CA MET A 124 -0.45 -24.40 19.86
C MET A 124 -0.24 -24.13 18.36
N GLY A 125 0.86 -23.47 17.98
CA GLY A 125 1.21 -23.24 16.59
C GLY A 125 1.50 -24.54 15.83
N PHE A 126 2.24 -25.47 16.43
CA PHE A 126 2.49 -26.79 15.87
C PHE A 126 1.20 -27.59 15.70
N LEU A 127 0.30 -27.56 16.69
CA LEU A 127 -1.01 -28.21 16.60
C LEU A 127 -1.87 -27.58 15.50
N ALA A 128 -1.88 -26.25 15.37
CA ALA A 128 -2.59 -25.55 14.30
C ALA A 128 -2.03 -25.93 12.92
N LEU A 129 -0.70 -26.01 12.76
CA LEU A 129 -0.06 -26.52 11.54
C LEU A 129 -0.46 -27.97 11.26
N LEU A 130 -0.45 -28.83 12.28
CA LEU A 130 -0.84 -30.23 12.15
C LEU A 130 -2.31 -30.37 11.72
N LEU A 131 -3.21 -29.53 12.26
CA LEU A 131 -4.63 -29.50 11.90
C LEU A 131 -4.86 -28.94 10.48
N THR A 132 -4.09 -27.94 10.06
CA THR A 132 -4.24 -27.26 8.77
C THR A 132 -3.59 -28.05 7.63
N ILE A 133 -2.50 -28.77 7.89
CA ILE A 133 -1.67 -29.47 6.90
C ILE A 133 -1.85 -30.99 6.97
N LYS A 134 -3.00 -31.48 7.48
CA LYS A 134 -3.29 -32.93 7.67
C LYS A 134 -3.00 -33.83 6.46
N CYS A 135 -2.86 -33.29 5.25
CA CYS A 135 -2.61 -34.04 4.02
C CYS A 135 -1.16 -33.98 3.48
N VAL A 136 -0.22 -33.25 4.12
CA VAL A 136 1.16 -33.03 3.58
C VAL A 136 2.24 -33.16 4.65
N PHE A 137 2.08 -34.07 5.61
CA PHE A 137 3.15 -34.35 6.57
C PHE A 137 4.25 -35.20 5.92
N SER A 138 5.30 -34.55 5.42
CA SER A 138 6.46 -35.22 4.84
C SER A 138 7.64 -35.15 5.79
N LEU A 139 8.25 -36.29 6.13
CA LEU A 139 9.49 -36.35 6.92
C LEU A 139 10.59 -35.38 6.41
N PRO A 140 10.86 -35.22 5.10
CA PRO A 140 11.84 -34.23 4.63
C PRO A 140 11.50 -32.78 4.99
N PHE A 141 10.21 -32.42 5.07
CA PHE A 141 9.79 -31.08 5.47
C PHE A 141 10.13 -30.80 6.94
N VAL A 142 9.87 -31.76 7.81
CA VAL A 142 10.22 -31.66 9.24
C VAL A 142 11.74 -31.63 9.44
N VAL A 143 12.48 -32.49 8.73
CA VAL A 143 13.95 -32.50 8.78
C VAL A 143 14.53 -31.17 8.30
N GLN A 144 13.96 -30.56 7.26
CA GLN A 144 14.38 -29.24 6.78
C GLN A 144 14.15 -28.15 7.82
N ILE A 145 12.98 -28.14 8.48
CA ILE A 145 12.68 -27.20 9.56
C ILE A 145 13.64 -27.39 10.72
N ALA A 146 13.83 -28.64 11.17
CA ALA A 146 14.73 -28.96 12.27
C ALA A 146 16.18 -28.54 11.96
N ARG A 147 16.67 -28.83 10.74
CA ARG A 147 18.01 -28.40 10.32
C ARG A 147 18.18 -26.88 10.36
N ASN A 148 17.21 -26.14 9.81
CA ASN A 148 17.27 -24.68 9.80
C ASN A 148 17.22 -24.11 11.22
N PHE A 149 16.37 -24.67 12.09
CA PHE A 149 16.29 -24.28 13.49
C PHE A 149 17.61 -24.53 14.23
N THR A 150 18.21 -25.72 14.06
CA THR A 150 19.51 -26.04 14.67
C THR A 150 20.62 -25.11 14.20
N LEU A 151 20.65 -24.75 12.90
CA LEU A 151 21.61 -23.79 12.35
C LEU A 151 21.41 -22.38 12.93
N PHE A 152 20.16 -21.97 13.13
CA PHE A 152 19.84 -20.67 13.73
C PHE A 152 20.23 -20.62 15.21
N VAL A 153 19.90 -21.65 15.98
CA VAL A 153 20.26 -21.75 17.41
C VAL A 153 21.77 -21.81 17.59
N SER A 154 22.49 -22.60 16.78
CA SER A 154 23.95 -22.67 16.86
C SER A 154 24.62 -21.34 16.50
N ALA A 155 24.11 -20.65 15.48
CA ALA A 155 24.59 -19.32 15.12
C ALA A 155 24.41 -18.33 16.28
N ILE A 156 23.23 -18.29 16.91
CA ILE A 156 22.97 -17.42 18.08
C ILE A 156 23.87 -17.81 19.25
N TYR A 157 24.09 -19.09 19.51
CA TYR A 157 24.94 -19.53 20.62
C TYR A 157 26.39 -19.07 20.46
N VAL A 158 26.93 -19.15 19.23
CA VAL A 158 28.29 -18.67 18.92
C VAL A 158 28.36 -17.14 18.93
N LEU A 159 27.32 -16.45 18.44
CA LEU A 159 27.27 -14.98 18.39
C LEU A 159 26.93 -14.34 19.74
N ALA A 160 26.26 -15.03 20.65
CA ALA A 160 25.84 -14.52 21.95
C ALA A 160 27.00 -13.88 22.76
N PRO A 161 28.16 -14.53 22.97
CA PRO A 161 29.29 -13.90 23.66
C PRO A 161 29.89 -12.72 22.90
N VAL A 162 29.86 -12.74 21.57
CA VAL A 162 30.32 -11.63 20.73
C VAL A 162 29.40 -10.40 20.90
N PHE A 163 28.09 -10.62 20.91
CA PHE A 163 27.14 -9.54 21.17
C PHE A 163 27.21 -9.03 22.60
N GLN A 164 27.41 -9.92 23.58
CA GLN A 164 27.59 -9.52 24.98
C GLN A 164 28.81 -8.62 25.15
N THR A 165 29.94 -8.99 24.54
CA THR A 165 31.18 -8.18 24.60
C THR A 165 31.02 -6.85 23.88
N LEU A 166 30.39 -6.82 22.70
CA LEU A 166 30.14 -5.60 21.94
C LEU A 166 29.16 -4.65 22.63
N THR A 167 28.14 -5.18 23.31
CA THR A 167 27.10 -4.38 23.96
C THR A 167 27.52 -3.90 25.36
N ARG A 168 28.59 -4.47 25.93
CA ARG A 168 29.13 -4.08 27.24
C ARG A 168 29.70 -2.65 27.25
N SER A 169 30.29 -2.20 26.14
CA SER A 169 30.86 -0.85 26.02
C SER A 169 29.81 0.23 25.71
N ILE A 170 28.59 -0.18 25.35
CA ILE A 170 27.48 0.74 25.07
C ILE A 170 26.76 1.07 26.38
N SER A 171 26.40 2.35 26.56
CA SER A 171 25.61 2.77 27.72
C SER A 171 24.20 2.17 27.71
N SER A 172 23.57 2.04 28.89
CA SER A 172 22.19 1.57 28.99
C SER A 172 21.26 2.47 28.16
N ASP A 173 21.32 3.79 28.36
CA ASP A 173 20.43 4.75 27.71
C ASP A 173 20.51 4.69 26.17
N SER A 174 21.71 4.47 25.62
CA SER A 174 21.88 4.27 24.18
C SER A 174 21.24 2.98 23.69
N ILE A 175 21.29 1.89 24.46
CA ILE A 175 20.65 0.62 24.10
C ILE A 175 19.14 0.78 24.04
N TRP A 176 18.54 1.47 25.01
CA TRP A 176 17.11 1.79 25.00
C TRP A 176 16.74 2.63 23.76
N ALA A 177 17.52 3.65 23.43
CA ALA A 177 17.28 4.45 22.24
C ALA A 177 17.39 3.61 20.96
N LEU A 178 18.43 2.75 20.88
CA LEU A 178 18.64 1.88 19.73
C LEU A 178 17.51 0.86 19.60
N THR A 179 17.11 0.16 20.65
CA THR A 179 16.04 -0.84 20.57
C THR A 179 14.72 -0.23 20.15
N VAL A 180 14.34 0.93 20.70
CA VAL A 180 13.15 1.67 20.26
C VAL A 180 13.28 2.08 18.80
N SER A 181 14.43 2.62 18.39
CA SER A 181 14.64 3.01 16.99
C SER A 181 14.57 1.83 16.02
N LEU A 182 15.13 0.66 16.38
CA LEU A 182 15.07 -0.55 15.55
C LEU A 182 13.66 -1.14 15.51
N LEU A 183 12.88 -1.08 16.60
CA LEU A 183 11.47 -1.47 16.60
C LEU A 183 10.64 -0.55 15.70
N VAL A 184 10.92 0.75 15.71
CA VAL A 184 10.30 1.72 14.80
C VAL A 184 10.66 1.42 13.34
N VAL A 185 11.93 1.17 13.03
CA VAL A 185 12.36 0.74 11.70
C VAL A 185 11.68 -0.57 11.29
N HIS A 186 11.59 -1.55 12.20
CA HIS A 186 10.90 -2.82 11.97
C HIS A 186 9.42 -2.59 11.59
N LEU A 187 8.70 -1.74 12.33
CA LEU A 187 7.32 -1.35 12.05
C LEU A 187 7.15 -0.68 10.68
N PHE A 188 8.07 0.21 10.27
CA PHE A 188 7.98 0.91 8.99
C PHE A 188 8.40 0.05 7.80
N CYS A 189 9.42 -0.80 7.96
CA CYS A 189 9.93 -1.65 6.89
C CYS A 189 9.14 -2.97 6.75
N HIS A 190 8.18 -3.25 7.65
CA HIS A 190 7.35 -4.43 7.54
C HIS A 190 6.41 -4.36 6.33
N ASP A 191 6.35 -5.44 5.54
CA ASP A 191 5.47 -5.51 4.38
C ASP A 191 4.05 -5.92 4.80
N TYR A 192 3.18 -4.92 4.97
CA TYR A 192 1.76 -5.10 5.29
C TYR A 192 0.92 -5.62 4.11
N THR A 193 1.46 -5.69 2.89
CA THR A 193 0.73 -6.17 1.69
C THR A 193 0.42 -7.66 1.77
N SER A 194 1.20 -8.42 2.54
CA SER A 194 1.11 -9.88 2.68
C SER A 194 -0.21 -10.37 3.30
N SER A 195 -0.96 -9.49 3.96
CA SER A 195 -2.22 -9.83 4.66
C SER A 195 -3.47 -9.77 3.78
N THR A 196 -3.40 -9.14 2.60
CA THR A 196 -4.59 -8.76 1.80
C THR A 196 -4.74 -9.58 0.50
N SER A 197 -3.78 -10.41 0.10
CA SER A 197 -3.90 -11.17 -1.15
C SER A 197 -3.57 -12.66 -1.04
N PRO A 198 -4.56 -13.56 -1.23
CA PRO A 198 -4.32 -15.00 -1.36
C PRO A 198 -3.54 -15.36 -2.64
N SER A 199 -3.32 -14.43 -3.58
CA SER A 199 -2.60 -14.69 -4.83
C SER A 199 -1.07 -14.70 -4.71
N THR A 200 -0.51 -14.10 -3.66
CA THR A 200 0.94 -13.97 -3.48
C THR A 200 1.60 -15.22 -2.89
N VAL A 201 0.89 -15.94 -2.02
CA VAL A 201 1.40 -17.19 -1.44
C VAL A 201 1.47 -18.29 -2.52
N ALA A 202 0.48 -18.34 -3.41
CA ALA A 202 0.49 -19.22 -4.58
C ALA A 202 1.60 -18.85 -5.59
N ALA A 203 1.85 -17.56 -5.82
CA ALA A 203 2.92 -17.10 -6.70
C ALA A 203 4.33 -17.39 -6.15
N SER A 204 4.50 -17.40 -4.83
CA SER A 204 5.77 -17.76 -4.18
C SER A 204 6.07 -19.27 -4.20
N LEU A 205 5.06 -20.11 -4.38
CA LEU A 205 5.17 -21.57 -4.51
C LEU A 205 5.23 -22.05 -5.96
N SER A 206 4.81 -21.24 -6.94
CA SER A 206 5.00 -21.57 -8.36
C SER A 206 6.42 -21.21 -8.81
N LYS A 207 7.28 -22.23 -8.90
CA LYS A 207 8.68 -22.11 -9.34
C LYS A 207 8.85 -21.69 -10.82
N ASP A 208 7.75 -21.56 -11.57
CA ASP A 208 7.75 -21.44 -13.04
C ASP A 208 6.99 -20.21 -13.59
N ALA A 209 6.95 -19.09 -12.85
CA ALA A 209 6.45 -17.83 -13.42
C ALA A 209 7.64 -17.00 -13.99
N PRO A 210 7.55 -16.48 -15.23
CA PRO A 210 8.64 -15.75 -15.85
C PRO A 210 8.95 -14.49 -15.03
N SER A 211 10.21 -14.39 -14.64
CA SER A 211 10.82 -13.37 -13.81
C SER A 211 10.82 -11.99 -14.47
N LYS A 212 9.65 -11.35 -14.53
CA LYS A 212 9.56 -9.88 -14.58
C LYS A 212 9.38 -9.39 -13.13
N LYS A 213 10.49 -9.34 -12.38
CA LYS A 213 10.52 -8.63 -11.09
C LYS A 213 10.30 -7.15 -11.40
N THR A 214 9.06 -6.69 -11.23
CA THR A 214 8.75 -5.26 -11.18
C THR A 214 9.56 -4.66 -10.03
N SER A 215 10.12 -3.45 -10.22
CA SER A 215 10.94 -2.74 -9.22
C SER A 215 10.32 -2.77 -7.81
N LYS A 216 8.99 -2.68 -7.74
CA LYS A 216 8.20 -2.73 -6.50
C LYS A 216 8.35 -4.03 -5.69
N ALA A 217 8.41 -5.20 -6.34
CA ALA A 217 8.53 -6.48 -5.63
C ALA A 217 9.94 -6.70 -5.07
N GLN A 218 10.96 -6.14 -5.74
CA GLN A 218 12.33 -6.16 -5.23
C GLN A 218 12.47 -5.23 -4.01
N GLU A 219 11.86 -4.05 -4.06
CA GLU A 219 11.85 -3.08 -2.95
C GLU A 219 11.17 -3.65 -1.70
N THR A 220 9.99 -4.28 -1.83
CA THR A 220 9.31 -4.91 -0.67
C THR A 220 10.11 -6.05 -0.06
N THR A 221 10.82 -6.84 -0.88
CA THR A 221 11.71 -7.90 -0.38
C THR A 221 12.89 -7.33 0.41
N LEU A 222 13.48 -6.22 -0.06
CA LEU A 222 14.57 -5.55 0.66
C LEU A 222 14.09 -4.96 1.98
N LEU A 223 12.94 -4.30 2.00
CA LEU A 223 12.33 -3.75 3.22
C LEU A 223 12.02 -4.86 4.23
N ALA A 224 11.43 -5.98 3.79
CA ALA A 224 11.17 -7.13 4.65
C ALA A 224 12.45 -7.70 5.28
N ASN A 225 13.55 -7.81 4.50
CA ASN A 225 14.84 -8.27 5.02
C ASN A 225 15.44 -7.29 6.04
N VAL A 226 15.38 -5.99 5.77
CA VAL A 226 15.82 -4.94 6.70
C VAL A 226 15.01 -5.01 7.98
N SER A 227 13.69 -5.14 7.87
CA SER A 227 12.76 -5.27 9.00
C SER A 227 13.09 -6.48 9.87
N MET A 228 13.30 -7.64 9.27
CA MET A 228 13.60 -8.88 9.99
C MET A 228 14.95 -8.80 10.71
N ASN A 229 15.99 -8.28 10.05
CA ASN A 229 17.29 -8.06 10.67
C ASN A 229 17.22 -7.03 11.80
N ALA A 230 16.45 -5.94 11.62
CA ALA A 230 16.23 -4.94 12.65
C ALA A 230 15.56 -5.55 13.89
N SER A 231 14.55 -6.41 13.71
CA SER A 231 13.90 -7.10 14.83
C SER A 231 14.83 -8.05 15.56
N ILE A 232 15.71 -8.78 14.86
CA ILE A 232 16.67 -9.70 15.48
C ILE A 232 17.72 -8.92 16.28
N VAL A 233 18.25 -7.84 15.72
CA VAL A 233 19.23 -7.01 16.44
C VAL A 233 18.57 -6.32 17.63
N ALA A 234 17.32 -5.85 17.48
CA ALA A 234 16.54 -5.30 18.59
C ALA A 234 16.44 -6.34 19.71
N SER A 235 15.95 -7.56 19.44
CA SER A 235 15.77 -8.62 20.44
C SER A 235 17.06 -8.99 21.18
N VAL A 236 18.20 -9.04 20.48
CA VAL A 236 19.51 -9.32 21.08
C VAL A 236 19.97 -8.18 22.00
N LEU A 237 19.77 -6.92 21.59
CA LEU A 237 20.09 -5.76 22.43
C LEU A 237 19.27 -5.76 23.72
N ILE A 238 17.99 -6.17 23.65
CA ILE A 238 17.12 -6.38 24.82
C ILE A 238 17.72 -7.43 25.76
N ALA A 239 17.98 -8.61 25.20
CA ALA A 239 18.46 -9.77 25.93
C ALA A 239 19.77 -9.47 26.68
N SER A 240 20.63 -8.62 26.12
CA SER A 240 21.89 -8.23 26.75
C SER A 240 21.74 -7.49 28.09
N ARG A 241 20.56 -6.90 28.35
CA ARG A 241 20.27 -6.13 29.57
C ARG A 241 19.28 -6.81 30.51
N LEU A 242 18.80 -8.01 30.18
CA LEU A 242 18.03 -8.79 31.14
C LEU A 242 18.93 -9.18 32.33
N PRO A 243 18.46 -9.02 33.58
CA PRO A 243 19.18 -9.49 34.75
C PRO A 243 19.41 -11.01 34.67
N THR A 244 20.64 -11.43 34.41
CA THR A 244 21.02 -12.84 34.40
C THR A 244 21.13 -13.36 35.82
N HIS A 245 20.01 -13.81 36.39
CA HIS A 245 19.97 -14.43 37.72
C HIS A 245 20.70 -15.80 37.81
N LEU A 246 21.31 -16.25 36.71
CA LEU A 246 22.01 -17.54 36.57
C LEU A 246 23.44 -17.55 37.12
N LEU A 247 24.01 -16.41 37.51
CA LEU A 247 25.34 -16.34 38.14
C LEU A 247 25.34 -16.63 39.66
N ILE A 248 24.19 -17.00 40.23
CA ILE A 248 24.03 -17.34 41.66
C ILE A 248 23.98 -18.86 41.90
N TYR A 249 23.99 -19.69 40.85
CA TYR A 249 23.84 -21.16 40.96
C TYR A 249 25.02 -21.97 40.39
N LEU A 250 26.23 -21.43 40.39
CA LEU A 250 27.43 -22.26 40.40
C LEU A 250 27.86 -22.45 41.86
N PRO A 251 27.67 -23.63 42.46
CA PRO A 251 28.40 -23.94 43.68
C PRO A 251 29.89 -24.02 43.30
N GLU A 252 30.68 -23.07 43.81
CA GLU A 252 32.09 -23.35 44.09
C GLU A 252 32.11 -24.57 45.02
N GLY A 253 32.54 -25.71 44.48
CA GLY A 253 32.67 -27.00 45.17
C GLY A 253 33.62 -27.91 44.43
#